data_AF-A0A930MEM5-F1
#
_entry.id   AF-A0A930MEM5-F1
#
_cell.length_a   1.000
_cell.length_b   1.000
_cell.length_c   1.000
_cell.angle_alpha   90.00
_cell.angle_beta   90.00
_cell.angle_gamma   90.00
#
_symmetry.space_group_name_H-M   'P 1'
#
loop_
_entity.id
_entity.type
_entity.pdbx_description
1 polymer ?
#
loop_
_entity_poly.entity_id
_entity_poly.type
_entity_poly.pdbx_seq_one_letter_code
_entity_poly.pdbx_strand_id
1 'polypeptide(L)'
;MFTGKLGDYAIICYNTYGNIFCPNPAEMNYKELADRTSFFKEQEKGVSSVCEIMEELMARGRQEGLSKGRTEERRHNILRMLSKGKSTAEIADLLDIPLHEVESLARGKSA
;
A
#
# COMPACT_ATOMS: atom_id res chain seq x y z
N MET A 1 -6.61 -31.07 -0.84
CA MET A 1 -5.75 -29.87 -0.97
C MET A 1 -6.07 -29.27 -2.33
N PHE A 2 -6.95 -28.27 -2.39
CA PHE A 2 -7.27 -27.61 -3.66
C PHE A 2 -6.45 -26.32 -3.75
N THR A 3 -5.73 -26.19 -4.86
CA THR A 3 -4.92 -25.03 -5.21
C THR A 3 -5.70 -24.18 -6.22
N GLY A 4 -6.26 -23.06 -5.76
CA GLY A 4 -6.82 -22.03 -6.63
C GLY A 4 -5.79 -20.93 -6.86
N LYS A 5 -5.61 -20.47 -8.11
CA LYS A 5 -4.72 -19.34 -8.44
C LYS A 5 -5.50 -18.02 -8.35
N LEU A 6 -4.93 -17.04 -7.65
CA LEU A 6 -5.28 -15.63 -7.80
C LEU A 6 -4.05 -14.92 -8.40
N GLY A 7 -3.97 -14.87 -9.73
CA GLY A 7 -2.79 -14.41 -10.46
C GLY A 7 -1.58 -15.35 -10.31
N ASP A 8 -0.38 -14.79 -10.15
CA ASP A 8 0.89 -15.54 -9.98
C ASP A 8 1.12 -16.03 -8.56
N TYR A 9 0.24 -15.69 -7.63
CA TYR A 9 0.31 -16.15 -6.24
C TYR A 9 -0.51 -17.43 -6.07
N ALA A 10 0.17 -18.50 -5.66
CA ALA A 10 -0.48 -19.71 -5.18
C ALA A 10 -1.12 -19.40 -3.82
N ILE A 11 -2.44 -19.19 -3.78
CA ILE A 11 -3.17 -19.17 -2.51
C ILE A 11 -3.35 -20.62 -2.09
N ILE A 12 -2.44 -21.09 -1.23
CA ILE A 12 -2.62 -22.37 -0.58
C ILE A 12 -3.75 -22.17 0.43
N CYS A 13 -4.93 -22.72 0.14
CA CYS A 13 -5.97 -22.93 1.13
C CYS A 13 -5.48 -24.03 2.09
N TYR A 14 -4.56 -23.66 2.98
CA TYR A 14 -4.36 -24.47 4.17
C TYR A 14 -5.65 -24.40 4.97
N ASN A 15 -6.06 -25.54 5.49
CA ASN A 15 -7.18 -25.70 6.40
C ASN A 15 -6.86 -25.10 7.79
N THR A 16 -6.15 -23.98 7.79
CA THR A 16 -5.63 -23.26 8.95
C THR A 16 -6.62 -22.18 9.31
N TYR A 17 -7.44 -22.50 10.31
CA TYR A 17 -7.87 -21.61 11.39
C TYR A 17 -7.63 -20.11 11.11
N GLY A 18 -8.61 -19.39 10.56
CA GLY A 18 -8.65 -17.92 10.63
C GLY A 18 -8.64 -17.11 9.33
N ASN A 19 -8.72 -17.71 8.15
CA ASN A 19 -8.58 -16.96 6.90
C ASN A 19 -9.91 -16.73 6.13
N ILE A 20 -10.38 -15.48 6.04
CA ILE A 20 -11.53 -15.05 5.21
C ILE A 20 -11.25 -15.10 3.70
N PHE A 21 -10.00 -15.32 3.28
CA PHE A 21 -9.62 -15.42 1.87
C PHE A 21 -9.97 -16.79 1.25
N CYS A 22 -10.47 -17.77 2.01
CA CYS A 22 -10.94 -19.05 1.46
C CYS A 22 -12.06 -18.82 0.43
N PRO A 23 -11.89 -19.17 -0.85
CA PRO A 23 -12.83 -18.80 -1.91
C PRO A 23 -14.21 -19.44 -1.72
N ASN A 24 -14.27 -20.63 -1.12
CA ASN A 24 -15.50 -21.35 -0.84
C ASN A 24 -15.70 -21.53 0.68
N PRO A 25 -16.62 -20.78 1.31
CA PRO A 25 -16.90 -20.89 2.75
C PRO A 25 -17.28 -22.31 3.18
N ALA A 26 -17.91 -23.11 2.32
CA ALA A 26 -18.33 -24.48 2.63
C ALA A 26 -17.16 -25.46 2.83
N GLU A 27 -15.95 -25.10 2.38
CA GLU A 27 -14.74 -25.90 2.55
C GLU A 27 -13.96 -25.57 3.83
N MET A 28 -14.46 -24.64 4.65
CA MET A 28 -13.81 -24.21 5.88
C MET A 28 -14.15 -25.14 7.06
N ASN A 29 -13.15 -25.54 7.85
CA ASN A 29 -13.36 -26.39 9.02
C ASN A 29 -14.13 -25.72 10.18
N TYR A 30 -13.99 -24.40 10.34
CA TYR A 30 -14.62 -23.66 11.45
C TYR A 30 -15.97 -23.14 11.00
N LYS A 31 -17.05 -23.73 11.52
CA LYS A 31 -18.40 -23.38 11.13
C LYS A 31 -18.70 -21.89 11.35
N GLU A 32 -18.29 -21.33 12.48
CA GLU A 32 -18.53 -19.92 12.80
C GLU A 32 -17.82 -18.99 11.80
N LEU A 33 -16.61 -19.38 11.38
CA LEU A 33 -15.84 -18.63 10.39
C LEU A 33 -16.40 -18.83 8.98
N ALA A 34 -16.88 -20.03 8.65
CA ALA A 34 -17.57 -20.35 7.40
C ALA A 34 -18.82 -19.50 7.23
N ASP A 35 -19.67 -19.47 8.26
CA ASP A 35 -20.91 -18.68 8.28
C ASP A 35 -20.62 -17.19 8.08
N ARG A 36 -19.60 -16.67 8.77
CA ARG A 36 -19.19 -15.26 8.65
C ARG A 36 -18.59 -14.95 7.27
N THR A 37 -17.81 -15.87 6.71
CA THR A 37 -17.20 -15.70 5.38
C THR A 37 -18.25 -15.78 4.28
N SER A 38 -19.24 -16.68 4.39
CA SER A 38 -20.40 -16.72 3.49
C SER A 38 -21.19 -15.43 3.54
N PHE A 39 -21.46 -14.87 4.72
CA PHE A 39 -22.12 -13.56 4.83
C PHE A 39 -21.41 -12.49 4.00
N PHE A 40 -20.08 -12.35 4.14
CA PHE A 40 -19.31 -11.32 3.44
C PHE A 40 -19.08 -11.58 1.94
N LYS A 41 -19.29 -12.81 1.46
CA LYS A 41 -19.03 -13.18 0.05
C LYS A 41 -20.28 -13.43 -0.78
N GLU A 42 -21.37 -13.85 -0.15
CA GLU A 42 -22.55 -14.37 -0.84
C GLU A 42 -23.79 -13.54 -0.54
N GLN A 43 -23.87 -12.93 0.65
CA GLN A 43 -25.03 -12.11 1.02
C GLN A 43 -24.80 -10.65 0.60
N GLU A 44 -25.78 -10.07 -0.11
CA GLU A 44 -25.71 -8.72 -0.68
C GLU A 44 -25.21 -7.66 0.30
N LYS A 45 -25.74 -7.66 1.53
CA LYS A 45 -25.32 -6.71 2.59
C LYS A 45 -23.86 -6.89 2.99
N GLY A 46 -23.39 -8.13 3.10
CA GLY A 46 -22.00 -8.42 3.45
C GLY A 46 -21.05 -8.08 2.31
N VAL A 47 -21.44 -8.38 1.08
CA VAL A 47 -20.69 -8.02 -0.14
C VAL A 47 -20.56 -6.50 -0.26
N SER A 48 -21.68 -5.75 -0.13
CA SER A 48 -21.66 -4.29 -0.19
C SER A 48 -20.71 -3.69 0.85
N SER A 49 -20.79 -4.18 2.10
CA SER A 49 -19.94 -3.69 3.18
C SER A 49 -18.44 -3.92 2.89
N VAL A 50 -18.07 -5.09 2.34
CA VAL A 50 -16.67 -5.36 1.97
C VAL A 50 -16.24 -4.51 0.78
N CYS A 51 -17.09 -4.35 -0.24
CA CYS A 51 -16.80 -3.51 -1.40
C CYS A 51 -16.52 -2.06 -0.99
N GLU A 52 -17.40 -1.47 -0.16
CA GLU A 52 -17.23 -0.11 0.36
C GLU A 52 -15.89 0.07 1.10
N ILE A 53 -15.57 -0.85 2.02
CA ILE A 53 -14.29 -0.83 2.77
C ILE A 53 -13.09 -0.94 1.82
N MET A 54 -13.17 -1.82 0.82
CA MET A 54 -12.10 -2.00 -0.15
C MET A 54 -11.91 -0.78 -1.04
N GLU A 55 -12.99 -0.13 -1.47
CA GLU A 55 -12.95 1.11 -2.24
C GLU A 55 -12.29 2.24 -1.46
N GLU A 56 -12.67 2.42 -0.19
CA GLU A 56 -12.04 3.39 0.71
C GLU A 56 -10.56 3.09 0.95
N LEU A 57 -10.21 1.81 1.17
CA LEU A 57 -8.83 1.40 1.36
C LEU A 57 -8.00 1.67 0.10
N MET A 58 -8.53 1.37 -1.08
CA MET A 58 -7.87 1.66 -2.36
C MET A 58 -7.73 3.16 -2.59
N ALA A 59 -8.75 3.97 -2.28
CA ALA A 59 -8.69 5.41 -2.41
C ALA A 59 -7.61 6.02 -1.50
N ARG A 60 -7.59 5.63 -0.21
CA ARG A 60 -6.55 6.03 0.75
C ARG A 60 -5.17 5.59 0.30
N GLY A 61 -5.02 4.33 -0.10
CA GLY A 61 -3.75 3.78 -0.58
C GLY A 61 -3.20 4.55 -1.80
N ARG A 62 -4.06 4.90 -2.76
CA ARG A 62 -3.65 5.74 -3.91
C ARG A 62 -3.20 7.13 -3.46
N GLN A 63 -3.95 7.79 -2.58
CA GLN A 63 -3.61 9.13 -2.11
C GLN A 63 -2.30 9.13 -1.34
N GLU A 64 -2.12 8.20 -0.41
CA GLU A 64 -0.88 8.03 0.34
C GLU A 64 0.30 7.70 -0.57
N GLY A 65 0.12 6.78 -1.53
CA GLY A 65 1.15 6.39 -2.48
C GLY A 65 1.62 7.57 -3.33
N LEU A 66 0.70 8.37 -3.86
CA LEU A 66 1.03 9.59 -4.60
C LEU A 66 1.76 10.62 -3.73
N SER A 67 1.34 10.80 -2.48
CA SER A 67 1.98 11.76 -1.56
C SER A 67 3.38 11.31 -1.15
N LYS A 68 3.55 10.04 -0.76
CA LYS A 68 4.83 9.44 -0.39
C LYS A 68 5.77 9.45 -1.59
N GLY A 69 5.31 9.00 -2.76
CA GLY A 69 6.11 8.97 -3.99
C GLY A 69 6.66 10.35 -4.38
N ARG A 70 5.83 11.40 -4.37
CA ARG A 70 6.31 12.78 -4.64
C ARG A 70 7.37 13.24 -3.64
N THR A 71 7.18 12.91 -2.35
CA THR A 71 8.09 13.33 -1.29
C THR A 71 9.43 12.59 -1.38
N GLU A 72 9.39 11.27 -1.60
CA GLU A 72 10.56 10.41 -1.75
C GLU A 72 11.35 10.77 -3.02
N GLU A 73 10.68 10.96 -4.15
CA GLU A 73 11.31 11.40 -5.40
C GLU A 73 11.99 12.77 -5.24
N ARG A 74 11.29 13.74 -4.63
CA ARG A 74 11.85 15.07 -4.35
C ARG A 74 13.12 14.96 -3.51
N ARG A 75 13.06 14.22 -2.39
CA ARG A 75 14.21 13.99 -1.52
C ARG A 75 15.37 13.32 -2.27
N HIS A 76 15.08 12.27 -3.05
CA HIS A 76 16.08 11.54 -3.83
C HIS A 76 16.75 12.44 -4.87
N ASN A 77 15.98 13.27 -5.58
CA ASN A 77 16.50 14.21 -6.56
C ASN A 77 17.43 15.26 -5.92
N ILE A 78 17.03 15.84 -4.79
CA ILE A 78 17.86 16.79 -4.02
C ILE A 78 19.18 16.12 -3.62
N LEU A 79 19.11 14.93 -3.00
CA LEU A 79 20.31 14.22 -2.53
C LEU A 79 21.27 13.86 -3.68
N ARG A 80 20.72 13.48 -4.85
CA ARG A 80 21.46 13.17 -6.07
C ARG A 80 22.10 14.41 -6.70
N MET A 81 21.44 15.56 -6.66
CA MET A 81 22.02 16.82 -7.13
C MET A 81 23.14 17.29 -6.19
N LEU A 82 22.94 17.19 -4.87
CA LEU A 82 23.98 17.47 -3.87
C LEU A 82 25.21 16.58 -4.07
N SER A 83 25.03 15.27 -4.33
CA SER A 83 26.17 14.38 -4.60
C SER A 83 26.92 14.71 -5.89
N LYS A 84 26.30 15.43 -6.82
CA LYS A 84 26.93 15.94 -8.04
C LYS A 84 27.57 17.32 -7.85
N GLY A 85 27.62 17.84 -6.62
CA GLY A 85 28.26 19.13 -6.29
C GLY A 85 27.43 20.37 -6.61
N LYS A 86 26.11 20.21 -6.85
CA LYS A 86 25.20 21.36 -7.03
C LYS A 86 25.04 22.11 -5.70
N SER A 87 25.00 23.45 -5.77
CA SER A 87 24.76 24.27 -4.58
C SER A 87 23.30 24.17 -4.12
N THR A 88 23.04 24.42 -2.84
CA THR A 88 21.66 24.40 -2.29
C THR A 88 20.76 25.44 -2.97
N ALA A 89 21.30 26.62 -3.32
CA ALA A 89 20.60 27.66 -4.06
C ALA A 89 20.22 27.19 -5.48
N GLU A 90 21.17 26.62 -6.22
CA GLU A 90 20.89 26.11 -7.58
C GLU A 90 19.84 24.99 -7.57
N ILE A 91 19.86 24.11 -6.55
CA ILE A 91 18.86 23.05 -6.40
C ILE A 91 17.47 23.64 -6.07
N ALA A 92 17.41 24.65 -5.21
CA ALA A 92 16.18 25.33 -4.85
C ALA A 92 15.51 25.96 -6.10
N ASP A 93 16.31 26.63 -6.93
CA ASP A 93 15.86 27.23 -8.18
C ASP A 93 15.42 26.18 -9.21
N LEU A 94 16.20 25.10 -9.39
CA LEU A 94 15.90 24.05 -10.37
C LEU A 94 14.63 23.23 -10.05
N LEU A 95 14.33 23.04 -8.77
CA LEU A 95 13.21 22.22 -8.30
C LEU A 95 12.02 23.05 -7.81
N ASP A 96 12.11 24.38 -7.91
CA ASP A 96 11.11 25.34 -7.41
C ASP A 96 10.66 25.01 -5.98
N ILE A 97 11.63 24.90 -5.08
CA ILE A 97 11.43 24.57 -3.67
C ILE A 97 12.14 25.58 -2.78
N PRO A 98 11.59 25.89 -1.60
CA PRO A 98 12.22 26.84 -0.69
C PRO A 98 13.64 26.43 -0.30
N LEU A 99 14.58 27.38 -0.33
CA LEU A 99 15.98 27.13 0.01
C LEU A 99 16.16 26.44 1.37
N HIS A 100 15.39 26.85 2.38
CA HIS A 100 15.45 26.26 3.71
C HIS A 100 15.09 24.76 3.74
N GLU A 101 14.22 24.28 2.84
CA GLU A 101 13.89 22.86 2.73
C GLU A 101 15.09 22.08 2.18
N VAL A 102 15.74 22.58 1.14
CA VAL A 102 16.94 21.97 0.55
C VAL A 102 18.08 21.90 1.57
N GLU A 103 18.30 22.98 2.31
CA GLU A 103 19.33 23.04 3.34
C GLU A 103 19.04 22.07 4.50
N SER A 104 17.77 21.92 4.90
CA SER A 104 17.40 20.95 5.95
C SER A 104 17.77 19.52 5.55
N LEU A 105 17.54 19.15 4.29
CA LEU A 105 17.90 17.84 3.74
C LEU A 105 19.41 17.67 3.58
N ALA A 106 20.12 18.75 3.21
CA ALA A 106 21.58 18.74 3.11
C ALA A 106 22.23 18.51 4.49
N ARG A 107 21.75 19.18 5.54
CA ARG A 107 22.24 19.01 6.93
C ARG A 107 22.00 17.59 7.46
N GLY A 108 20.85 16.99 7.14
CA GLY A 108 20.53 15.62 7.53
C GLY A 108 21.38 14.53 6.86
N LYS A 109 22.24 14.88 5.90
CA LYS A 109 23.20 13.97 5.23
C LYS A 109 24.54 13.88 5.99
N SER A 110 24.78 14.77 6.95
CA SER A 110 26.05 14.91 7.68
C SER A 110 26.09 14.18 9.02
N ALA A 111 25.09 13.34 9.33
CA ALA A 111 24.98 12.54 10.55
C ALA A 111 25.13 11.05 10.26
#